data_AF-A0A969JQ50-F1
#
_entry.id   AF-A0A969JQ50-F1
#
_cell.length_a   1.000
_cell.length_b   1.000
_cell.length_c   1.000
_cell.angle_alpha   90.00
_cell.angle_beta   90.00
_cell.angle_gamma   90.00
#
_symmetry.space_group_name_H-M   'P 1'
#
loop_
_entity.id
_entity.type
_entity.pdbx_description
1 polymer ?
#
loop_
_entity_poly.entity_id
_entity_poly.type
_entity_poly.pdbx_seq_one_letter_code
_entity_poly.pdbx_strand_id
1 'polypeptide(L)'
;KTTGSFPTILVRTIYGRGSNIGLAGLGIDIPYARFAERGYHVIVQTTRGQFDSGGDFRPVFHETEDGLDTIAWIEEQPWFNGNLGMWGPSYLSHTQWAVAARAPTSLKAIMPAVISSDMYELFYTDGILNLEIDLRWMMILAGMRAMSPRGKRKNVSLLNPAHQKRLLNQVVASPLDSADTIVVGETVPHFQESLRHPDSNSPYWQSIQFRSSLPKVIASTYLLSGWYDMSLGGLLKDYVALRSAGHTPYLTIGPWHHLDMGYTNETLREGLTWFESRLKGNHHNLRKKPVRIYLMGTNEWIETDDWPPAYTPTPYYLHPSGKLNPHQPVGSRSKHLHVRSYEPHPGFRWGASQLGWRLQRSAHNRIPPGRAYIHIAPLGKRSKCHWSCPGSSLRSFIP
;
A
#
# COMPACT_ATOMS: atom_id res chain seq x y z
N LYS A 1 -26.47 28.30 -3.48
CA LYS A 1 -26.68 26.89 -3.09
C LYS A 1 -27.51 26.25 -4.19
N THR A 2 -27.01 25.21 -4.84
CA THR A 2 -27.78 24.45 -5.82
C THR A 2 -28.90 23.69 -5.11
N THR A 3 -30.11 23.72 -5.67
CA THR A 3 -31.25 22.92 -5.21
C THR A 3 -31.23 21.58 -5.94
N GLY A 4 -31.23 20.46 -5.22
CA GLY A 4 -31.22 19.12 -5.83
C GLY A 4 -30.88 17.99 -4.85
N SER A 5 -31.30 16.78 -5.18
CA SER A 5 -30.93 15.55 -4.48
C SER A 5 -29.60 15.05 -5.05
N PHE A 6 -28.52 15.16 -4.27
CA PHE A 6 -27.17 14.80 -4.70
C PHE A 6 -26.62 13.66 -3.84
N PRO A 7 -26.00 12.63 -4.45
CA PRO A 7 -25.29 11.59 -3.72
C PRO A 7 -24.09 12.17 -2.96
N THR A 8 -23.65 11.44 -1.94
CA THR A 8 -22.56 11.86 -1.05
C THR A 8 -21.30 11.04 -1.31
N ILE A 9 -20.15 11.71 -1.31
CA ILE A 9 -18.83 11.07 -1.29
C ILE A 9 -18.14 11.44 0.02
N LEU A 10 -17.79 10.43 0.80
CA LEU A 10 -17.01 10.57 2.03
C LEU A 10 -15.53 10.25 1.75
N VAL A 11 -14.66 11.12 2.26
CA VAL A 11 -13.21 10.98 2.23
C VAL A 11 -12.69 11.16 3.66
N ARG A 12 -12.03 10.13 4.20
CA ARG A 12 -11.43 10.19 5.55
C ARG A 12 -9.92 10.13 5.44
N THR A 13 -9.23 11.14 5.99
CA THR A 13 -7.80 11.39 5.74
C THR A 13 -7.01 11.66 7.02
N ILE A 14 -5.75 11.23 7.05
CA ILE A 14 -4.79 11.59 8.10
C ILE A 14 -3.88 12.76 7.72
N TYR A 15 -4.07 13.34 6.53
CA TYR A 15 -3.15 14.34 5.95
C TYR A 15 -3.69 15.78 6.04
N GLY A 16 -4.81 15.99 6.72
CA GLY A 16 -5.44 17.30 6.90
C GLY A 16 -6.23 17.77 5.67
N ARG A 17 -7.18 18.68 5.92
CA ARG A 17 -8.23 19.10 4.96
C ARG A 17 -8.16 20.57 4.48
N GLY A 18 -7.16 21.34 4.90
CA GLY A 18 -7.08 22.79 4.67
C GLY A 18 -6.35 23.20 3.38
N SER A 19 -6.67 24.38 2.84
CA SER A 19 -6.12 24.94 1.59
C SER A 19 -4.65 25.37 1.67
N ASN A 20 -4.14 25.70 2.85
CA ASN A 20 -2.75 26.11 3.05
C ASN A 20 -1.84 24.97 3.53
N ILE A 21 -2.42 23.92 4.13
CA ILE A 21 -1.71 22.79 4.74
C ILE A 21 -2.56 21.52 4.60
N GLY A 22 -2.00 20.48 4.00
CA GLY A 22 -2.62 19.16 3.86
C GLY A 22 -2.80 18.75 2.40
N LEU A 23 -3.86 17.99 2.11
CA LEU A 23 -4.17 17.46 0.78
C LEU A 23 -4.13 18.53 -0.33
N ALA A 24 -4.51 19.78 -0.03
CA ALA A 24 -4.48 20.89 -1.00
C ALA A 24 -3.06 21.34 -1.41
N GLY A 25 -2.09 21.30 -0.50
CA GLY A 25 -0.68 21.61 -0.81
C GLY A 25 -0.01 20.53 -1.68
N LEU A 26 -0.64 19.37 -1.83
CA LEU A 26 -0.24 18.26 -2.70
C LEU A 26 -1.15 18.10 -3.93
N GLY A 27 -2.11 19.00 -4.14
CA GLY A 27 -3.07 18.95 -5.24
C GLY A 27 -4.12 17.83 -5.14
N ILE A 28 -4.31 17.23 -3.96
CA ILE A 28 -5.26 16.14 -3.70
C ILE A 28 -6.67 16.69 -3.35
N ASP A 29 -6.82 18.01 -3.19
CA ASP A 29 -8.11 18.70 -3.15
C ASP A 29 -8.79 18.78 -4.52
N ILE A 30 -8.01 18.77 -5.61
CA ILE A 30 -8.52 18.79 -6.99
C ILE A 30 -9.58 17.70 -7.22
N PRO A 31 -9.34 16.41 -6.87
CA PRO A 31 -10.38 15.37 -6.89
C PRO A 31 -11.70 15.75 -6.20
N TYR A 32 -11.65 16.34 -5.01
CA TYR A 32 -12.86 16.68 -4.23
C TYR A 32 -13.66 17.78 -4.93
N ALA A 33 -12.97 18.80 -5.44
CA ALA A 33 -13.58 19.84 -6.24
C ALA A 33 -14.24 19.25 -7.50
N ARG A 34 -13.57 18.30 -8.18
CA ARG A 34 -14.13 17.65 -9.38
C ARG A 34 -15.35 16.79 -9.12
N PHE A 35 -15.46 16.17 -7.94
CA PHE A 35 -16.69 15.52 -7.51
C PHE A 35 -17.77 16.57 -7.20
N ALA A 36 -17.47 17.61 -6.43
CA ALA A 36 -18.45 18.65 -6.09
C ALA A 36 -19.03 19.34 -7.35
N GLU A 37 -18.18 19.68 -8.32
CA GLU A 37 -18.55 20.24 -9.64
C GLU A 37 -19.50 19.34 -10.44
N ARG A 38 -19.54 18.04 -10.15
CA ARG A 38 -20.41 17.05 -10.80
C ARG A 38 -21.67 16.73 -9.99
N GLY A 39 -22.01 17.55 -9.01
CA GLY A 39 -23.24 17.39 -8.23
C GLY A 39 -23.14 16.25 -7.23
N TYR A 40 -22.05 16.22 -6.45
CA TYR A 40 -21.93 15.38 -5.26
C TYR A 40 -21.81 16.28 -4.03
N HIS A 41 -22.41 15.86 -2.91
CA HIS A 41 -21.98 16.35 -1.61
C HIS A 41 -20.64 15.67 -1.28
N VAL A 42 -19.58 16.45 -1.04
CA VAL A 42 -18.26 15.90 -0.72
C VAL A 42 -17.90 16.25 0.72
N ILE A 43 -17.69 15.22 1.53
CA ILE A 43 -17.30 15.36 2.94
C ILE A 43 -15.87 14.90 3.09
N VAL A 44 -15.01 15.80 3.54
CA VAL A 44 -13.62 15.49 3.88
C VAL A 44 -13.43 15.58 5.39
N GLN A 45 -13.16 14.44 6.00
CA GLN A 45 -12.97 14.30 7.44
C GLN A 45 -11.51 14.01 7.76
N THR A 46 -10.91 14.81 8.65
CA THR A 46 -9.62 14.46 9.25
C THR A 46 -9.85 13.39 10.33
N THR A 47 -9.11 12.28 10.33
CA THR A 47 -9.30 11.20 11.32
C THR A 47 -8.83 11.62 12.72
N ARG A 48 -9.22 10.85 13.75
CA ARG A 48 -8.97 11.12 15.17
C ARG A 48 -7.49 11.42 15.48
N GLY A 49 -7.27 12.46 16.28
CA GLY A 49 -5.94 12.91 16.72
C GLY A 49 -5.07 13.51 15.63
N GLN A 50 -5.64 13.84 14.47
CA GLN A 50 -4.93 14.50 13.38
C GLN A 50 -5.47 15.90 13.14
N PHE A 51 -4.53 16.84 12.93
CA PHE A 51 -4.77 18.26 12.65
C PHE A 51 -5.82 18.92 13.57
N ASP A 52 -7.04 19.06 13.07
CA ASP A 52 -8.14 19.75 13.70
C ASP A 52 -9.13 18.82 14.41
N SER A 53 -8.95 17.50 14.30
CA SER A 53 -9.71 16.49 15.02
C SER A 53 -9.11 16.21 16.39
N GLY A 54 -9.96 16.09 17.42
CA GLY A 54 -9.55 15.72 18.78
C GLY A 54 -9.21 14.23 18.95
N GLY A 55 -8.84 13.85 20.17
CA GLY A 55 -8.46 12.47 20.53
C GLY A 55 -7.01 12.12 20.21
N ASP A 56 -6.64 10.85 20.42
CA ASP A 56 -5.28 10.37 20.20
C ASP A 56 -5.15 9.64 18.85
N PHE A 57 -4.10 9.99 18.10
CA PHE A 57 -3.81 9.32 16.84
C PHE A 57 -3.13 7.97 17.09
N ARG A 58 -3.87 6.90 16.85
CA ARG A 58 -3.33 5.56 16.64
C ARG A 58 -3.60 5.19 15.18
N PRO A 59 -2.55 5.15 14.31
CA PRO A 59 -2.68 4.68 12.94
C PRO A 59 -3.60 3.48 12.80
N VAL A 60 -4.47 3.47 11.80
CA VAL A 60 -5.27 2.32 11.33
C VAL A 60 -6.30 1.72 12.30
N PHE A 61 -6.15 1.90 13.62
CA PHE A 61 -6.92 1.19 14.65
C PHE A 61 -8.32 1.76 14.95
N HIS A 62 -8.52 3.08 14.83
CA HIS A 62 -9.80 3.71 15.17
C HIS A 62 -10.75 3.84 13.98
N GLU A 63 -10.32 3.39 12.79
CA GLU A 63 -10.99 3.74 11.54
C GLU A 63 -12.35 3.07 11.34
N THR A 64 -12.58 1.92 11.96
CA THR A 64 -13.85 1.20 11.87
C THR A 64 -14.96 1.95 12.59
N GLU A 65 -14.82 2.18 13.91
CA GLU A 65 -15.87 2.83 14.71
C GLU A 65 -16.05 4.30 14.28
N ASP A 66 -14.95 5.06 14.15
CA ASP A 66 -15.03 6.46 13.71
C ASP A 66 -15.64 6.59 12.31
N GLY A 67 -15.39 5.62 11.42
CA GLY A 67 -15.96 5.58 10.09
C GLY A 67 -17.47 5.30 10.12
N LEU A 68 -17.92 4.33 10.91
CA LEU A 68 -19.34 4.01 11.05
C LEU A 68 -20.13 5.15 11.69
N ASP A 69 -19.61 5.79 12.74
CA ASP A 69 -20.23 6.96 13.37
C ASP A 69 -20.37 8.13 12.37
N THR A 70 -19.35 8.31 11.52
CA THR A 70 -19.39 9.33 10.47
C THR A 70 -20.47 9.02 9.43
N ILE A 71 -20.62 7.76 9.05
CA ILE A 71 -21.67 7.34 8.12
C ILE A 71 -23.04 7.55 8.74
N ALA A 72 -23.26 7.14 9.99
CA ALA A 72 -24.52 7.35 10.71
C ALA A 72 -24.88 8.85 10.77
N TRP A 73 -23.91 9.72 11.11
CA TRP A 73 -24.13 11.15 11.09
C TRP A 73 -24.52 11.67 9.70
N ILE A 74 -23.91 11.16 8.61
CA ILE A 74 -24.29 11.53 7.24
C ILE A 74 -25.74 11.14 6.94
N GLU A 75 -26.18 9.95 7.38
CA GLU A 75 -27.53 9.44 7.14
C GLU A 75 -28.62 10.29 7.80
N GLU A 76 -28.30 10.97 8.90
CA GLU A 76 -29.21 11.86 9.63
C GLU A 76 -29.36 13.25 8.97
N GLN A 77 -28.52 13.57 7.98
CA GLN A 77 -28.53 14.92 7.40
C GLN A 77 -29.71 15.14 6.46
N PRO A 78 -30.40 16.29 6.52
CA PRO A 78 -31.59 16.55 5.70
C PRO A 78 -31.30 16.63 4.19
N TRP A 79 -30.04 16.77 3.81
CA TRP A 79 -29.59 16.79 2.41
C TRP A 79 -29.14 15.42 1.90
N PHE A 80 -29.07 14.40 2.77
CA PHE A 80 -28.66 13.06 2.37
C PHE A 80 -29.78 12.35 1.60
N ASN A 81 -29.43 11.76 0.45
CA ASN A 81 -30.40 11.13 -0.43
C ASN A 81 -30.36 9.60 -0.43
N GLY A 82 -29.68 8.98 0.53
CA GLY A 82 -29.57 7.52 0.63
C GLY A 82 -28.44 6.89 -0.18
N ASN A 83 -27.67 7.67 -0.96
CA ASN A 83 -26.58 7.17 -1.80
C ASN A 83 -25.23 7.71 -1.32
N LEU A 84 -24.46 6.86 -0.67
CA LEU A 84 -23.11 7.15 -0.20
C LEU A 84 -22.08 6.35 -0.99
N GLY A 85 -20.99 7.01 -1.36
CA GLY A 85 -19.74 6.36 -1.75
C GLY A 85 -18.58 6.82 -0.89
N MET A 86 -17.50 6.03 -0.88
CA MET A 86 -16.24 6.45 -0.25
C MET A 86 -15.10 6.42 -1.26
N TRP A 87 -14.23 7.42 -1.19
CA TRP A 87 -13.10 7.59 -2.09
C TRP A 87 -11.85 8.03 -1.34
N GLY A 88 -10.69 7.68 -1.91
CA GLY A 88 -9.41 8.25 -1.54
C GLY A 88 -8.28 7.23 -1.60
N PRO A 89 -7.09 7.58 -2.12
CA PRO A 89 -5.87 6.75 -2.16
C PRO A 89 -5.33 6.24 -0.84
N SER A 90 -4.57 5.14 -0.87
CA SER A 90 -3.58 4.80 0.17
C SER A 90 -4.25 4.68 1.55
N TYR A 91 -3.82 5.46 2.55
CA TYR A 91 -4.49 5.44 3.87
C TYR A 91 -5.99 5.76 3.78
N LEU A 92 -6.40 6.66 2.88
CA LEU A 92 -7.82 6.99 2.70
C LEU A 92 -8.59 5.75 2.19
N SER A 93 -7.93 4.81 1.50
CA SER A 93 -8.53 3.54 1.11
C SER A 93 -8.64 2.55 2.25
N HIS A 94 -7.69 2.55 3.19
CA HIS A 94 -7.81 1.78 4.44
C HIS A 94 -9.07 2.18 5.21
N THR A 95 -9.40 3.47 5.27
CA THR A 95 -10.62 3.93 5.94
C THR A 95 -11.91 3.42 5.27
N GLN A 96 -11.86 3.06 3.98
CA GLN A 96 -12.97 2.41 3.27
C GLN A 96 -13.07 0.95 3.69
N TRP A 97 -11.95 0.21 3.71
CA TRP A 97 -11.92 -1.18 4.14
C TRP A 97 -12.38 -1.37 5.58
N ALA A 98 -12.01 -0.45 6.47
CA ALA A 98 -12.35 -0.50 7.87
C ALA A 98 -13.87 -0.57 8.12
N VAL A 99 -14.68 0.07 7.28
CA VAL A 99 -16.14 0.07 7.43
C VAL A 99 -16.85 -0.90 6.49
N ALA A 100 -16.23 -1.32 5.39
CA ALA A 100 -16.91 -1.94 4.24
C ALA A 100 -17.81 -3.14 4.59
N ALA A 101 -17.37 -4.01 5.50
CA ALA A 101 -18.12 -5.22 5.90
C ALA A 101 -19.20 -4.97 6.96
N ARG A 102 -19.20 -3.79 7.60
CA ARG A 102 -20.15 -3.38 8.65
C ARG A 102 -21.01 -2.19 8.22
N ALA A 103 -20.76 -1.62 7.05
CA ALA A 103 -21.41 -0.41 6.59
C ALA A 103 -22.90 -0.64 6.31
N PRO A 104 -23.75 0.37 6.52
CA PRO A 104 -25.17 0.30 6.16
C PRO A 104 -25.34 0.18 4.64
N THR A 105 -26.53 -0.26 4.22
CA THR A 105 -26.87 -0.42 2.80
C THR A 105 -26.86 0.89 2.00
N SER A 106 -26.78 2.04 2.67
CA SER A 106 -26.63 3.34 2.02
C SER A 106 -25.22 3.52 1.42
N LEU A 107 -24.20 2.82 1.92
CA LEU A 107 -22.89 2.75 1.29
C LEU A 107 -22.98 1.86 0.04
N LYS A 108 -23.16 2.49 -1.11
CA LYS A 108 -23.37 1.81 -2.39
C LYS A 108 -22.05 1.43 -3.07
N ALA A 109 -20.99 2.20 -2.86
CA ALA A 109 -19.74 2.02 -3.57
C ALA A 109 -18.49 2.47 -2.80
N ILE A 110 -17.42 1.69 -2.92
CA ILE A 110 -16.07 2.04 -2.47
C ILE A 110 -15.09 1.94 -3.65
N MET A 111 -14.00 2.70 -3.57
CA MET A 111 -12.89 2.63 -4.52
C MET A 111 -11.53 2.58 -3.78
N PRO A 112 -11.16 1.43 -3.19
CA PRO A 112 -9.84 1.24 -2.61
C PRO A 112 -8.75 1.25 -3.69
N ALA A 113 -7.75 2.10 -3.51
CA ALA A 113 -6.66 2.30 -4.44
C ALA A 113 -5.32 2.32 -3.71
N VAL A 114 -4.34 1.58 -4.25
CA VAL A 114 -2.95 1.41 -3.76
C VAL A 114 -2.83 0.99 -2.29
N ILE A 115 -3.78 0.21 -1.80
CA ILE A 115 -3.73 -0.39 -0.47
C ILE A 115 -4.45 -1.74 -0.46
N SER A 116 -3.98 -2.64 0.39
CA SER A 116 -4.66 -3.90 0.74
C SER A 116 -5.70 -3.67 1.85
N SER A 117 -6.67 -4.57 1.97
CA SER A 117 -7.60 -4.68 3.10
C SER A 117 -6.94 -5.28 4.35
N ASP A 118 -5.75 -5.84 4.19
CA ASP A 118 -4.93 -6.41 5.25
C ASP A 118 -3.73 -5.49 5.53
N MET A 119 -3.83 -4.70 6.60
CA MET A 119 -2.77 -3.73 6.91
C MET A 119 -1.49 -4.37 7.44
N TYR A 120 -1.51 -5.62 7.90
CA TYR A 120 -0.29 -6.32 8.28
C TYR A 120 0.68 -6.37 7.09
N GLU A 121 0.17 -6.65 5.89
CA GLU A 121 0.99 -6.78 4.68
C GLU A 121 1.69 -5.48 4.25
N LEU A 122 1.23 -4.32 4.73
CA LEU A 122 1.94 -3.04 4.52
C LEU A 122 3.18 -2.94 5.42
N PHE A 123 3.08 -3.39 6.67
CA PHE A 123 4.17 -3.32 7.65
C PHE A 123 5.09 -4.52 7.58
N TYR A 124 4.59 -5.69 7.20
CA TYR A 124 5.32 -6.94 7.14
C TYR A 124 4.97 -7.73 5.88
N THR A 125 5.98 -8.09 5.09
CA THR A 125 5.82 -9.02 3.96
C THR A 125 6.41 -10.36 4.35
N ASP A 126 5.58 -11.41 4.40
CA ASP A 126 6.02 -12.77 4.77
C ASP A 126 6.79 -12.84 6.11
N GLY A 127 6.35 -12.04 7.10
CA GLY A 127 6.98 -11.95 8.42
C GLY A 127 8.21 -11.04 8.48
N ILE A 128 8.59 -10.41 7.37
CA ILE A 128 9.73 -9.49 7.28
C ILE A 128 9.23 -8.05 7.34
N LEU A 129 9.73 -7.27 8.29
CA LEU A 129 9.38 -5.86 8.45
C LEU A 129 9.76 -5.04 7.21
N ASN A 130 8.79 -4.32 6.66
CA ASN A 130 8.94 -3.34 5.58
C ASN A 130 9.52 -2.02 6.11
N LEU A 131 10.73 -2.08 6.68
CA LEU A 131 11.34 -1.00 7.46
C LEU A 131 11.42 0.34 6.72
N GLU A 132 11.77 0.34 5.43
CA GLU A 132 11.85 1.59 4.65
C GLU A 132 10.49 2.29 4.56
N ILE A 133 9.44 1.52 4.27
CA ILE A 133 8.09 2.04 4.05
C ILE A 133 7.60 2.70 5.34
N ASP A 134 7.75 2.00 6.46
CA ASP A 134 7.27 2.46 7.75
C ASP A 134 8.00 3.75 8.20
N LEU A 135 9.34 3.75 8.17
CA LEU A 135 10.14 4.92 8.56
C LEU A 135 9.88 6.13 7.65
N ARG A 136 9.72 5.93 6.34
CA ARG A 136 9.37 7.03 5.43
C ARG A 136 8.00 7.59 5.70
N TRP A 137 7.01 6.73 5.94
CA TRP A 137 5.66 7.17 6.25
C TRP A 137 5.63 7.99 7.54
N MET A 138 6.35 7.57 8.59
CA MET A 138 6.52 8.35 9.81
C MET A 138 7.15 9.72 9.57
N MET A 139 8.24 9.79 8.80
CA MET A 139 8.88 11.07 8.45
C MET A 139 7.92 11.99 7.70
N ILE A 140 7.15 11.45 6.74
CA ILE A 140 6.14 12.21 6.00
C ILE A 140 5.07 12.75 6.94
N LEU A 141 4.51 11.91 7.82
CA LEU A 141 3.49 12.34 8.79
C LEU A 141 4.02 13.40 9.75
N ALA A 142 5.23 13.20 10.30
CA ALA A 142 5.88 14.16 11.18
C ALA A 142 6.13 15.50 10.48
N GLY A 143 6.57 15.46 9.22
CA GLY A 143 6.77 16.66 8.40
C GLY A 143 5.47 17.39 8.07
N MET A 144 4.41 16.66 7.69
CA MET A 144 3.08 17.25 7.44
C MET A 144 2.49 17.90 8.69
N ARG A 145 2.59 17.23 9.85
CA ARG A 145 2.17 17.80 11.13
C ARG A 145 2.94 19.05 11.50
N ALA A 146 4.23 19.10 11.20
CA ALA A 146 5.06 20.28 11.44
C ALA A 146 4.70 21.49 10.57
N MET A 147 4.06 21.26 9.43
CA MET A 147 3.50 22.33 8.59
C MET A 147 2.14 22.82 9.11
N SER A 148 1.43 22.06 9.96
CA SER A 148 0.12 22.44 10.51
C SER A 148 0.20 23.75 11.33
N PRO A 149 -0.91 24.50 11.52
CA PRO A 149 -0.88 25.75 12.29
C PRO A 149 -0.39 25.56 13.74
N ARG A 150 -0.56 24.35 14.29
CA ARG A 150 -0.11 23.96 15.63
C ARG A 150 1.25 23.23 15.62
N GLY A 151 1.83 23.04 14.43
CA GLY A 151 3.05 22.28 14.20
C GLY A 151 4.31 23.04 14.59
N LYS A 152 5.27 22.33 15.19
CA LYS A 152 6.63 22.85 15.40
C LYS A 152 7.42 22.67 14.10
N ARG A 153 7.77 23.77 13.43
CA ARG A 153 8.44 23.77 12.10
C ARG A 153 9.76 22.97 12.02
N LYS A 154 10.31 22.51 13.15
CA LYS A 154 11.53 21.69 13.23
C LYS A 154 11.52 20.44 12.32
N ASN A 155 10.36 19.80 12.14
CA ASN A 155 10.26 18.54 11.39
C ASN A 155 9.89 18.73 9.91
N VAL A 156 9.75 19.97 9.41
CA VAL A 156 9.40 20.22 7.99
C VAL A 156 10.44 19.64 7.04
N SER A 157 11.72 19.59 7.44
CA SER A 157 12.79 18.99 6.63
C SER A 157 12.60 17.49 6.38
N LEU A 158 11.76 16.80 7.16
CA LEU A 158 11.44 15.38 6.96
C LEU A 158 10.62 15.13 5.68
N LEU A 159 10.09 16.18 5.03
CA LEU A 159 9.46 16.08 3.70
C LEU A 159 10.47 16.05 2.56
N ASN A 160 11.75 16.37 2.81
CA ASN A 160 12.79 16.38 1.79
C ASN A 160 13.35 14.96 1.57
N PRO A 161 13.24 14.36 0.36
CA PRO A 161 13.72 13.01 0.09
C PRO A 161 15.22 12.79 0.33
N ALA A 162 16.06 13.81 0.10
CA ALA A 162 17.49 13.71 0.36
C ALA A 162 17.80 13.66 1.87
N HIS A 163 17.03 14.42 2.66
CA HIS A 163 17.12 14.39 4.12
C HIS A 163 16.65 13.04 4.67
N GLN A 164 15.52 12.52 4.18
CA GLN A 164 15.03 11.18 4.52
C GLN A 164 16.07 10.10 4.22
N LYS A 165 16.68 10.12 3.03
CA LYS A 165 17.72 9.17 2.64
C LYS A 165 18.93 9.21 3.57
N ARG A 166 19.36 10.41 4.00
CA ARG A 166 20.46 10.57 4.94
C ARG A 166 20.15 9.93 6.30
N LEU A 167 18.93 10.11 6.81
CA LEU A 167 18.49 9.50 8.08
C LEU A 167 18.38 7.98 7.96
N LEU A 168 17.80 7.47 6.88
CA LEU A 168 17.72 6.02 6.62
C LEU A 168 19.11 5.36 6.54
N ASN A 169 20.11 6.03 5.98
CA ASN A 169 21.49 5.53 5.99
C ASN A 169 22.06 5.39 7.41
N GLN A 170 21.62 6.19 8.37
CA GLN A 170 22.04 6.08 9.78
C GLN A 170 21.38 4.87 10.48
N VAL A 171 20.20 4.44 10.02
CA VAL A 171 19.48 3.29 10.57
C VAL A 171 20.18 1.96 10.26
N VAL A 172 20.85 1.83 9.12
CA VAL A 172 21.45 0.56 8.63
C VAL A 172 22.41 -0.08 9.66
N ALA A 173 23.10 0.73 10.46
CA ALA A 173 24.07 0.27 11.45
C ALA A 173 23.58 0.42 12.90
N SER A 174 22.29 0.68 13.10
CA SER A 174 21.70 0.96 14.41
C SER A 174 20.76 -0.16 14.88
N PRO A 175 20.56 -0.33 16.20
CA PRO A 175 19.50 -1.18 16.74
C PRO A 175 18.12 -0.79 16.17
N LEU A 176 17.31 -1.78 15.80
CA LEU A 176 16.04 -1.57 15.10
C LEU A 176 15.03 -0.75 15.93
N ASP A 177 15.01 -0.95 17.24
CA ASP A 177 14.18 -0.23 18.21
C ASP A 177 14.55 1.24 18.37
N SER A 178 15.72 1.68 17.87
CA SER A 178 16.13 3.09 17.85
C SER A 178 15.80 3.81 16.54
N ALA A 179 15.30 3.10 15.52
CA ALA A 179 15.15 3.62 14.17
C ALA A 179 14.17 4.81 14.06
N ASP A 180 13.08 4.78 14.82
CA ASP A 180 12.12 5.89 14.90
C ASP A 180 12.74 7.18 15.46
N THR A 181 13.53 7.05 16.52
CA THR A 181 14.20 8.15 17.19
C THR A 181 15.27 8.75 16.28
N ILE A 182 15.94 7.93 15.46
CA ILE A 182 16.86 8.43 14.43
C ILE A 182 16.13 9.24 13.36
N VAL A 183 15.00 8.76 12.84
CA VAL A 183 14.36 9.39 11.67
C VAL A 183 13.37 10.51 12.02
N VAL A 184 12.77 10.48 13.22
CA VAL A 184 11.80 11.49 13.68
C VAL A 184 12.37 12.39 14.78
N GLY A 185 13.38 11.93 15.53
CA GLY A 185 13.94 12.64 16.67
C GLY A 185 13.24 12.36 18.01
N GLU A 186 12.27 11.44 18.03
CA GLU A 186 11.53 11.01 19.21
C GLU A 186 10.99 9.58 19.01
N THR A 187 10.67 8.90 20.10
CA THR A 187 10.04 7.57 20.04
C THR A 187 8.64 7.67 19.44
N VAL A 188 8.34 6.80 18.48
CA VAL A 188 7.07 6.72 17.77
C VAL A 188 6.30 5.49 18.27
N PRO A 189 5.25 5.65 19.08
CA PRO A 189 4.60 4.52 19.77
C PRO A 189 4.12 3.40 18.83
N HIS A 190 3.52 3.74 17.69
CA HIS A 190 3.00 2.72 16.76
C HIS A 190 4.11 1.88 16.10
N PHE A 191 5.29 2.45 15.88
CA PHE A 191 6.45 1.68 15.40
C PHE A 191 6.89 0.66 16.45
N GLN A 192 7.02 1.12 17.70
CA GLN A 192 7.41 0.28 18.82
C GLN A 192 6.39 -0.83 19.10
N GLU A 193 5.10 -0.54 18.96
CA GLU A 193 4.03 -1.56 19.04
C GLU A 193 4.17 -2.57 17.90
N SER A 194 4.34 -2.11 16.65
CA SER A 194 4.53 -2.97 15.48
C SER A 194 5.73 -3.91 15.62
N LEU A 195 6.88 -3.42 16.14
CA LEU A 195 8.07 -4.23 16.39
C LEU A 195 7.86 -5.34 17.43
N ARG A 196 6.98 -5.11 18.43
CA ARG A 196 6.66 -6.10 19.47
C ARG A 196 5.68 -7.17 18.99
N HIS A 197 5.04 -6.97 17.84
CA HIS A 197 4.04 -7.87 17.29
C HIS A 197 4.42 -8.31 15.87
N PRO A 198 5.51 -9.09 15.67
CA PRO A 198 5.88 -9.52 14.33
C PRO A 198 4.93 -10.59 13.75
N ASP A 199 4.18 -11.31 14.59
CA ASP A 199 3.25 -12.35 14.17
C ASP A 199 1.91 -11.75 13.73
N SER A 200 1.51 -12.02 12.48
CA SER A 200 0.24 -11.61 11.89
C SER A 200 -0.97 -12.12 12.65
N ASN A 201 -0.86 -13.22 13.39
CA ASN A 201 -1.97 -13.80 14.14
C ASN A 201 -2.20 -13.12 15.49
N SER A 202 -1.35 -12.16 15.88
CA SER A 202 -1.52 -11.47 17.16
C SER A 202 -2.80 -10.63 17.20
N PRO A 203 -3.45 -10.48 18.39
CA PRO A 203 -4.64 -9.64 18.54
C PRO A 203 -4.44 -8.19 18.07
N TYR A 204 -3.19 -7.71 18.08
CA TYR A 204 -2.82 -6.41 17.53
C TYR A 204 -3.22 -6.29 16.06
N TRP A 205 -2.81 -7.22 15.19
CA TRP A 205 -3.12 -7.12 13.75
C TRP A 205 -4.56 -7.50 13.42
N GLN A 206 -5.15 -8.50 14.09
CA GLN A 206 -6.48 -9.00 13.74
C GLN A 206 -7.57 -7.91 13.65
N SER A 207 -7.44 -6.84 14.44
CA SER A 207 -8.40 -5.72 14.44
C SER A 207 -8.36 -4.82 13.19
N ILE A 208 -7.30 -4.92 12.38
CA ILE A 208 -7.02 -4.10 11.20
C ILE A 208 -6.76 -4.95 9.94
N GLN A 209 -7.18 -6.22 9.99
CA GLN A 209 -7.13 -7.17 8.89
C GLN A 209 -8.54 -7.50 8.41
N PHE A 210 -8.96 -6.88 7.31
CA PHE A 210 -10.35 -6.95 6.85
C PHE A 210 -10.60 -8.02 5.79
N ARG A 211 -9.57 -8.73 5.32
CA ARG A 211 -9.68 -9.69 4.21
C ARG A 211 -10.71 -10.79 4.44
N SER A 212 -10.77 -11.34 5.65
CA SER A 212 -11.75 -12.37 6.04
C SER A 212 -13.19 -11.84 6.07
N SER A 213 -13.38 -10.52 6.12
CA SER A 213 -14.68 -9.86 6.14
C SER A 213 -15.17 -9.46 4.75
N LEU A 214 -14.32 -9.53 3.71
CA LEU A 214 -14.68 -9.20 2.33
C LEU A 214 -15.93 -9.92 1.79
N PRO A 215 -16.22 -11.18 2.15
CA PRO A 215 -17.48 -11.81 1.75
C PRO A 215 -18.75 -11.07 2.23
N LYS A 216 -18.66 -10.29 3.32
CA LYS A 216 -19.78 -9.53 3.90
C LYS A 216 -19.94 -8.13 3.31
N VAL A 217 -19.01 -7.69 2.46
CA VAL A 217 -19.06 -6.35 1.87
C VAL A 217 -20.24 -6.26 0.90
N ILE A 218 -21.16 -5.33 1.16
CA ILE A 218 -22.35 -5.09 0.31
C ILE A 218 -22.04 -4.06 -0.78
N ALA A 219 -21.20 -3.08 -0.47
CA ALA A 219 -20.86 -2.00 -1.39
C ALA A 219 -20.16 -2.53 -2.65
N SER A 220 -20.52 -1.99 -3.81
CA SER A 220 -19.79 -2.26 -5.04
C SER A 220 -18.33 -1.81 -4.87
N THR A 221 -17.37 -2.63 -5.27
CA THR A 221 -15.95 -2.37 -5.04
C THR A 221 -15.19 -2.14 -6.35
N TYR A 222 -14.35 -1.10 -6.38
CA TYR A 222 -13.39 -0.85 -7.45
C TYR A 222 -11.97 -0.80 -6.86
N LEU A 223 -11.11 -1.70 -7.30
CA LEU A 223 -9.70 -1.77 -6.92
C LEU A 223 -8.80 -1.11 -7.96
N LEU A 224 -7.84 -0.31 -7.53
CA LEU A 224 -6.85 0.30 -8.43
C LEU A 224 -5.45 0.23 -7.84
N SER A 225 -4.48 -0.28 -8.60
CA SER A 225 -3.08 -0.33 -8.18
C SER A 225 -2.13 -0.10 -9.36
N GLY A 226 -0.83 -0.24 -9.12
CA GLY A 226 0.20 -0.18 -10.13
C GLY A 226 1.18 -1.35 -10.02
N TRP A 227 1.84 -1.70 -11.12
CA TRP A 227 2.80 -2.81 -11.15
C TRP A 227 3.98 -2.67 -10.20
N TYR A 228 4.33 -1.43 -9.86
CA TYR A 228 5.41 -1.10 -8.94
C TYR A 228 4.88 -0.58 -7.60
N ASP A 229 3.59 -0.75 -7.33
CA ASP A 229 3.00 -0.40 -6.04
C ASP A 229 3.31 -1.47 -5.00
N MET A 230 3.65 -1.04 -3.79
CA MET A 230 4.03 -1.93 -2.69
C MET A 230 2.87 -2.82 -2.21
N SER A 231 1.64 -2.38 -2.41
CA SER A 231 0.44 -3.07 -1.92
C SER A 231 -0.20 -4.00 -2.96
N LEU A 232 0.35 -4.08 -4.19
CA LEU A 232 -0.27 -4.81 -5.30
C LEU A 232 -0.55 -6.28 -4.93
N GLY A 233 0.40 -6.95 -4.30
CA GLY A 233 0.26 -8.36 -3.90
C GLY A 233 -0.96 -8.57 -2.99
N GLY A 234 -1.12 -7.73 -1.97
CA GLY A 234 -2.26 -7.80 -1.05
C GLY A 234 -3.59 -7.42 -1.70
N LEU A 235 -3.60 -6.38 -2.53
CA LEU A 235 -4.79 -5.94 -3.27
C LEU A 235 -5.28 -7.00 -4.27
N LEU A 236 -4.37 -7.75 -4.90
CA LEU A 236 -4.74 -8.87 -5.77
C LEU A 236 -5.34 -10.04 -4.97
N LYS A 237 -4.86 -10.31 -3.75
CA LYS A 237 -5.49 -11.29 -2.85
C LYS A 237 -6.90 -10.83 -2.47
N ASP A 238 -7.11 -9.54 -2.23
CA ASP A 238 -8.44 -8.98 -1.94
C ASP A 238 -9.39 -9.12 -3.14
N TYR A 239 -8.90 -8.87 -4.36
CA TYR A 239 -9.66 -9.11 -5.59
C TYR A 239 -10.13 -10.57 -5.66
N VAL A 240 -9.21 -11.52 -5.47
CA VAL A 240 -9.53 -12.96 -5.49
C VAL A 240 -10.52 -13.33 -4.38
N ALA A 241 -10.36 -12.79 -3.17
CA ALA A 241 -11.28 -13.03 -2.06
C ALA A 241 -12.70 -12.52 -2.36
N LEU A 242 -12.81 -11.32 -2.94
CA LEU A 242 -14.09 -10.75 -3.37
C LEU A 242 -14.74 -11.61 -4.47
N ARG A 243 -13.99 -11.99 -5.51
CA ARG A 243 -14.48 -12.85 -6.60
C ARG A 243 -14.95 -14.21 -6.08
N SER A 244 -14.18 -14.82 -5.18
CA SER A 244 -14.51 -16.11 -4.57
C SER A 244 -15.78 -16.06 -3.72
N ALA A 245 -16.11 -14.89 -3.16
CA ALA A 245 -17.35 -14.64 -2.45
C ALA A 245 -18.55 -14.29 -3.35
N GLY A 246 -18.39 -14.34 -4.67
CA GLY A 246 -19.45 -14.04 -5.64
C GLY A 246 -19.58 -12.57 -6.03
N HIS A 247 -18.66 -11.70 -5.57
CA HIS A 247 -18.67 -10.29 -5.96
C HIS A 247 -18.12 -10.09 -7.39
N THR A 248 -18.45 -8.94 -7.98
CA THR A 248 -17.94 -8.51 -9.29
C THR A 248 -17.14 -7.21 -9.16
N PRO A 249 -15.99 -7.22 -8.45
CA PRO A 249 -15.15 -6.04 -8.30
C PRO A 249 -14.56 -5.59 -9.63
N TYR A 250 -14.43 -4.28 -9.80
CA TYR A 250 -13.63 -3.71 -10.88
C TYR A 250 -12.16 -3.67 -10.45
N LEU A 251 -11.24 -3.87 -11.38
CA LEU A 251 -9.79 -3.83 -11.13
C LEU A 251 -9.07 -3.07 -12.23
N THR A 252 -8.21 -2.12 -11.86
CA THR A 252 -7.29 -1.45 -12.77
C THR A 252 -5.85 -1.53 -12.28
N ILE A 253 -4.92 -1.96 -13.13
CA ILE A 253 -3.48 -2.02 -12.82
C ILE A 253 -2.69 -1.28 -13.89
N GLY A 254 -2.03 -0.19 -13.52
CA GLY A 254 -1.20 0.61 -14.44
C GLY A 254 0.31 0.49 -14.20
N PRO A 255 1.14 1.17 -14.99
CA PRO A 255 2.61 1.14 -14.88
C PRO A 255 3.14 2.09 -13.78
N TRP A 256 2.46 2.14 -12.63
CA TRP A 256 2.71 3.14 -11.60
C TRP A 256 3.38 2.54 -10.37
N HIS A 257 4.11 3.39 -9.64
CA HIS A 257 4.45 3.19 -8.24
C HIS A 257 3.51 4.03 -7.35
N HIS A 258 3.60 3.87 -6.02
CA HIS A 258 2.64 4.42 -5.05
C HIS A 258 2.43 5.95 -5.08
N LEU A 259 3.41 6.71 -5.59
CA LEU A 259 3.41 8.18 -5.62
C LEU A 259 3.42 8.74 -7.05
N ASP A 260 3.18 7.90 -8.05
CA ASP A 260 3.18 8.32 -9.45
C ASP A 260 1.98 9.23 -9.74
N MET A 261 2.18 10.30 -10.51
CA MET A 261 1.10 11.23 -10.87
C MET A 261 0.09 10.61 -11.85
N GLY A 262 0.51 9.65 -12.68
CA GLY A 262 -0.37 8.92 -13.57
C GLY A 262 -1.43 8.12 -12.79
N TYR A 263 -1.04 7.57 -11.64
CA TYR A 263 -1.95 6.92 -10.70
C TYR A 263 -3.02 7.89 -10.16
N THR A 264 -2.63 9.09 -9.73
CA THR A 264 -3.56 10.10 -9.19
C THR A 264 -4.59 10.53 -10.23
N ASN A 265 -4.14 10.72 -11.47
CA ASN A 265 -5.03 11.07 -12.58
C ASN A 265 -6.01 9.94 -12.88
N GLU A 266 -5.54 8.69 -12.87
CA GLU A 266 -6.39 7.53 -13.15
C GLU A 266 -7.42 7.29 -12.04
N THR A 267 -7.04 7.40 -10.77
CA THR A 267 -7.98 7.24 -9.64
C THR A 267 -9.09 8.27 -9.65
N LEU A 268 -8.82 9.50 -10.08
CA LEU A 268 -9.86 10.49 -10.29
C LEU A 268 -10.74 10.13 -11.49
N ARG A 269 -10.15 9.84 -12.66
CA ARG A 269 -10.92 9.53 -13.89
C ARG A 269 -11.85 8.33 -13.70
N GLU A 270 -11.32 7.24 -13.15
CA GLU A 270 -12.09 6.04 -12.88
C GLU A 270 -13.09 6.26 -11.73
N GLY A 271 -12.73 7.03 -10.69
CA GLY A 271 -13.65 7.39 -9.61
C GLY A 271 -14.87 8.17 -10.08
N LEU A 272 -14.67 9.16 -10.96
CA LEU A 272 -15.76 9.91 -11.59
C LEU A 272 -16.73 8.98 -12.33
N THR A 273 -16.20 8.06 -13.13
CA THR A 273 -17.00 7.07 -13.88
C THR A 273 -17.72 6.10 -12.94
N TRP A 274 -17.01 5.64 -11.92
CA TRP A 274 -17.49 4.66 -10.96
C TRP A 274 -18.66 5.17 -10.13
N PHE A 275 -18.53 6.35 -9.52
CA PHE A 275 -19.60 6.91 -8.70
C PHE A 275 -20.76 7.46 -9.51
N GLU A 276 -20.54 7.87 -10.76
CA GLU A 276 -21.63 8.23 -11.68
C GLU A 276 -22.51 7.01 -11.96
N SER A 277 -21.87 5.85 -12.20
CA SER A 277 -22.54 4.57 -12.36
C SER A 277 -23.23 4.10 -11.07
N ARG A 278 -22.54 4.08 -9.94
CA ARG A 278 -23.05 3.42 -8.72
C ARG A 278 -23.95 4.28 -7.85
N LEU A 279 -23.76 5.60 -7.86
CA LEU A 279 -24.54 6.51 -7.01
C LEU A 279 -25.65 7.25 -7.76
N LYS A 280 -25.56 7.34 -9.09
CA LYS A 280 -26.59 7.99 -9.93
C LYS A 280 -27.25 7.06 -10.96
N GLY A 281 -26.79 5.81 -11.07
CA GLY A 281 -27.35 4.82 -12.01
C GLY A 281 -26.96 5.06 -13.48
N ASN A 282 -26.00 5.95 -13.76
CA ASN A 282 -25.59 6.26 -15.13
C ASN A 282 -24.35 5.42 -15.52
N HIS A 283 -24.60 4.31 -16.21
CA HIS A 283 -23.57 3.33 -16.58
C HIS A 283 -22.89 3.63 -17.93
N HIS A 284 -23.22 4.72 -18.62
CA HIS A 284 -22.80 4.96 -20.02
C HIS A 284 -21.28 4.88 -20.24
N ASN A 285 -20.50 5.43 -19.30
CA ASN A 285 -19.03 5.47 -19.40
C ASN A 285 -18.36 4.29 -18.69
N LEU A 286 -19.11 3.42 -18.02
CA LEU A 286 -18.55 2.26 -17.35
C LEU A 286 -18.15 1.22 -18.38
N ARG A 287 -16.88 0.82 -18.35
CA ARG A 287 -16.34 -0.23 -19.23
C ARG A 287 -17.08 -1.55 -19.04
N LYS A 288 -17.20 -2.33 -20.12
CA LYS A 288 -17.94 -3.60 -20.13
C LYS A 288 -17.23 -4.70 -19.34
N LYS A 289 -15.90 -4.79 -19.51
CA LYS A 289 -15.07 -5.79 -18.83
C LYS A 289 -14.58 -5.23 -17.49
N PRO A 290 -14.60 -6.02 -16.40
CA PRO A 290 -14.31 -5.53 -15.05
C PRO A 290 -12.81 -5.42 -14.73
N VAL A 291 -11.91 -5.99 -15.55
CA VAL A 291 -10.45 -5.88 -15.33
C VAL A 291 -9.76 -5.12 -16.46
N ARG A 292 -8.92 -4.13 -16.13
CA ARG A 292 -8.15 -3.29 -17.06
C ARG A 292 -6.69 -3.24 -16.64
N ILE A 293 -5.78 -3.66 -17.49
CA ILE A 293 -4.37 -3.87 -17.13
C ILE A 293 -3.48 -3.21 -18.17
N TYR A 294 -2.42 -2.55 -17.73
CA TYR A 294 -1.38 -2.05 -18.61
C TYR A 294 -0.33 -3.13 -18.85
N LEU A 295 -0.21 -3.65 -20.07
CA LEU A 295 0.77 -4.69 -20.40
C LEU A 295 2.15 -4.06 -20.58
N MET A 296 3.03 -4.25 -19.58
CA MET A 296 4.42 -3.82 -19.66
C MET A 296 5.15 -4.60 -20.77
N GLY A 297 5.96 -3.91 -21.56
CA GLY A 297 6.67 -4.49 -22.71
C GLY A 297 6.04 -4.08 -24.04
N THR A 298 4.72 -4.28 -24.20
CA THR A 298 3.98 -3.75 -25.36
C THR A 298 3.47 -2.34 -25.14
N ASN A 299 3.38 -1.89 -23.87
CA ASN A 299 2.97 -0.55 -23.47
C ASN A 299 1.52 -0.20 -23.84
N GLU A 300 0.64 -1.19 -23.79
CA GLU A 300 -0.78 -1.09 -24.17
C GLU A 300 -1.71 -1.40 -23.00
N TRP A 301 -2.92 -0.83 -23.03
CA TRP A 301 -3.99 -1.21 -22.12
C TRP A 301 -4.81 -2.34 -22.69
N ILE A 302 -5.06 -3.37 -21.89
CA ILE A 302 -5.97 -4.48 -22.22
C ILE A 302 -7.12 -4.53 -21.22
N GLU A 303 -8.27 -5.03 -21.67
CA GLU A 303 -9.43 -5.29 -20.83
C GLU A 303 -9.79 -6.78 -20.83
N THR A 304 -10.02 -7.35 -19.64
CA THR A 304 -10.26 -8.79 -19.45
C THR A 304 -11.45 -9.04 -18.54
N ASP A 305 -12.05 -10.22 -18.68
CA ASP A 305 -13.26 -10.60 -17.95
C ASP A 305 -12.96 -10.93 -16.48
N ASP A 306 -11.73 -11.34 -16.18
CA ASP A 306 -11.28 -11.63 -14.82
C ASP A 306 -9.76 -11.39 -14.65
N TRP A 307 -9.29 -11.49 -13.41
CA TRP A 307 -7.88 -11.56 -13.04
C TRP A 307 -7.56 -12.89 -12.33
N PRO A 308 -6.43 -13.55 -12.67
CA PRO A 308 -5.54 -13.21 -13.79
C PRO A 308 -6.21 -13.50 -15.15
N PRO A 309 -5.81 -12.79 -16.22
CA PRO A 309 -6.19 -13.17 -17.59
C PRO A 309 -5.79 -14.62 -17.90
N ALA A 310 -6.48 -15.29 -18.81
CA ALA A 310 -6.16 -16.66 -19.19
C ALA A 310 -4.68 -16.82 -19.59
N TYR A 311 -3.99 -17.77 -18.97
CA TYR A 311 -2.56 -17.99 -19.15
C TYR A 311 -2.21 -19.49 -19.03
N THR A 312 -1.08 -19.88 -19.61
CA THR A 312 -0.49 -21.21 -19.42
C THR A 312 0.77 -21.06 -18.54
N PRO A 313 0.77 -21.58 -17.31
CA PRO A 313 1.96 -21.55 -16.46
C PRO A 313 3.11 -22.28 -17.16
N THR A 314 4.22 -21.58 -17.40
CA THR A 314 5.44 -22.17 -17.96
C THR A 314 6.53 -22.10 -16.89
N PRO A 315 6.95 -23.23 -16.30
CA PRO A 315 8.02 -23.22 -15.32
C PRO A 315 9.34 -22.84 -15.97
N TYR A 316 10.16 -22.07 -15.26
CA TYR A 316 11.56 -21.82 -15.63
C TYR A 316 12.46 -22.32 -14.51
N TYR A 317 13.31 -23.30 -14.82
CA TYR A 317 14.22 -23.93 -13.88
C TYR A 317 15.57 -23.22 -13.88
N LEU A 318 16.20 -23.12 -12.70
CA LEU A 318 17.59 -22.68 -12.58
C LEU A 318 18.54 -23.80 -12.99
N HIS A 319 19.42 -23.52 -13.95
CA HIS A 319 20.44 -24.47 -14.43
C HIS A 319 21.81 -24.20 -13.79
N PRO A 320 22.71 -25.21 -13.72
CA PRO A 320 24.05 -25.06 -13.14
C PRO A 320 24.89 -23.93 -13.75
N SER A 321 24.63 -23.58 -15.01
CA SER A 321 25.23 -22.45 -15.73
C SER A 321 24.79 -21.07 -15.21
N GLY A 322 23.83 -21.00 -14.28
CA GLY A 322 23.24 -19.75 -13.81
C GLY A 322 22.20 -19.16 -14.77
N LYS A 323 21.69 -19.96 -15.71
CA LYS A 323 20.62 -19.57 -16.66
C LYS A 323 19.28 -20.14 -16.24
N LEU A 324 18.19 -19.53 -16.72
CA LEU A 324 16.83 -20.06 -16.61
C LEU A 324 16.45 -20.78 -17.91
N ASN A 325 15.76 -21.92 -17.81
CA ASN A 325 15.29 -22.68 -18.97
C ASN A 325 13.99 -23.45 -18.64
N PRO A 326 13.04 -23.62 -19.58
CA PRO A 326 11.79 -24.34 -19.34
C PRO A 326 11.94 -25.86 -19.17
N HIS A 327 13.08 -26.44 -19.53
CA HIS A 327 13.38 -27.86 -19.30
C HIS A 327 14.07 -28.07 -17.95
N GLN A 328 13.67 -29.13 -17.25
CA GLN A 328 14.26 -29.50 -15.96
C GLN A 328 15.74 -29.90 -16.16
N PRO A 329 16.68 -29.42 -15.31
CA PRO A 329 18.09 -29.80 -15.41
C PRO A 329 18.29 -31.29 -15.12
N VAL A 330 19.15 -31.94 -15.89
CA VAL A 330 19.60 -33.31 -15.64
C VAL A 330 20.70 -33.27 -14.57
N GLY A 331 20.37 -33.70 -13.36
CA GLY A 331 21.27 -33.70 -12.19
C GLY A 331 21.14 -32.46 -11.30
N SER A 332 21.35 -32.63 -9.99
CA SER A 332 21.30 -31.55 -9.00
C SER A 332 22.70 -31.02 -8.68
N ARG A 333 22.96 -29.74 -8.96
CA ARG A 333 24.08 -29.01 -8.36
C ARG A 333 23.55 -27.86 -7.52
N SER A 334 23.81 -27.90 -6.22
CA SER A 334 23.52 -26.79 -5.32
C SER A 334 24.65 -25.78 -5.39
N LYS A 335 24.32 -24.50 -5.62
CA LYS A 335 25.23 -23.39 -5.30
C LYS A 335 24.93 -22.97 -3.87
N HIS A 336 25.94 -23.02 -3.01
CA HIS A 336 25.84 -22.51 -1.64
C HIS A 336 26.40 -21.09 -1.61
N LEU A 337 25.56 -20.13 -1.22
CA LEU A 337 26.00 -18.79 -0.90
C LEU A 337 26.19 -18.70 0.61
N HIS A 338 27.40 -18.41 1.07
CA HIS A 338 27.63 -18.10 2.47
C HIS A 338 27.37 -16.61 2.70
N VAL A 339 26.23 -16.29 3.29
CA VAL A 339 25.93 -14.94 3.80
C VAL A 339 26.47 -14.88 5.24
N ARG A 340 27.68 -14.36 5.43
CA ARG A 340 28.39 -14.39 6.73
C ARG A 340 28.04 -13.23 7.67
N SER A 341 27.49 -12.16 7.12
CA SER A 341 27.06 -10.94 7.82
C SER A 341 26.21 -10.16 6.83
N TYR A 342 25.21 -9.41 7.31
CA TYR A 342 24.51 -8.43 6.49
C TYR A 342 25.48 -7.28 6.18
N GLU A 343 26.43 -7.51 5.28
CA GLU A 343 26.92 -6.42 4.46
C GLU A 343 25.82 -6.20 3.43
N PRO A 344 25.03 -5.11 3.54
CA PRO A 344 24.06 -4.81 2.51
C PRO A 344 24.79 -4.82 1.18
N HIS A 345 24.23 -5.51 0.19
CA HIS A 345 24.80 -5.62 -1.15
C HIS A 345 25.36 -4.24 -1.57
N PRO A 346 26.51 -4.10 -2.25
CA PRO A 346 27.07 -2.78 -2.59
C PRO A 346 26.11 -1.86 -3.38
N GLY A 347 25.07 -2.45 -3.99
CA GLY A 347 23.96 -1.77 -4.65
C GLY A 347 22.74 -1.47 -3.77
N PHE A 348 22.76 -1.78 -2.47
CA PHE A 348 21.67 -1.47 -1.53
C PHE A 348 21.53 0.04 -1.46
N ARG A 349 20.37 0.51 -1.90
CA ARG A 349 19.99 1.91 -1.87
C ARG A 349 18.57 1.96 -1.33
N TRP A 350 18.38 2.65 -0.22
CA TRP A 350 17.06 3.13 0.17
C TRP A 350 16.44 3.85 -1.03
N GLY A 351 15.24 3.45 -1.41
CA GLY A 351 14.48 3.98 -2.55
C GLY A 351 14.56 3.13 -3.82
N ALA A 352 15.13 1.94 -3.78
CA ALA A 352 15.12 1.00 -4.91
C ALA A 352 13.70 0.45 -5.23
N SER A 353 12.74 0.62 -4.33
CA SER A 353 11.32 0.32 -4.57
C SER A 353 10.53 1.49 -5.18
N GLN A 354 11.13 2.68 -5.37
CA GLN A 354 10.44 3.86 -5.90
C GLN A 354 11.18 4.64 -7.00
N LEU A 355 12.48 4.42 -7.24
CA LEU A 355 13.14 5.00 -8.41
C LEU A 355 13.01 4.06 -9.60
N GLY A 356 12.09 4.42 -10.51
CA GLY A 356 12.01 3.86 -11.84
C GLY A 356 13.38 3.78 -12.51
N TRP A 357 13.60 2.65 -13.16
CA TRP A 357 14.56 2.40 -14.24
C TRP A 357 15.45 3.59 -14.63
N ARG A 358 16.59 3.73 -13.96
CA ARG A 358 17.81 4.12 -14.68
C ARG A 358 18.60 2.86 -14.93
N LEU A 359 18.52 2.37 -16.17
CA LEU A 359 19.55 1.53 -16.77
C LEU A 359 20.87 2.30 -16.72
N GLN A 360 21.58 2.26 -15.59
CA GLN A 360 23.01 2.48 -15.60
C GLN A 360 23.63 1.21 -16.17
N ARG A 361 23.79 1.21 -17.51
CA ARG A 361 24.92 0.54 -18.13
C ARG A 361 26.19 1.23 -17.59
N SER A 362 26.64 0.88 -16.39
CA SER A 362 28.03 1.08 -16.02
C SER A 362 28.77 -0.18 -16.42
N ALA A 363 29.58 0.01 -17.46
CA ALA A 363 30.50 -0.95 -18.02
C ALA A 363 31.38 -1.62 -16.96
N HIS A 364 31.95 -2.74 -17.40
CA HIS A 364 33.04 -3.49 -16.79
C HIS A 364 33.87 -2.70 -15.78
N ASN A 365 33.93 -3.17 -14.54
CA ASN A 365 35.11 -2.97 -13.72
C ASN A 365 35.47 -4.28 -13.03
N ARG A 366 36.63 -4.81 -13.44
CA ARG A 366 37.35 -5.91 -12.81
C ARG A 366 37.72 -5.47 -11.40
N ILE A 367 37.39 -6.28 -10.40
CA ILE A 367 37.93 -6.14 -9.04
C ILE A 367 39.32 -6.81 -9.04
N PRO A 368 40.42 -6.13 -8.68
CA PRO A 368 41.71 -6.78 -8.49
C PRO A 368 41.79 -7.46 -7.11
N PRO A 369 42.54 -8.56 -6.96
CA PRO A 369 42.65 -9.28 -5.69
C PRO A 369 43.68 -8.61 -4.77
N GLY A 370 43.30 -8.42 -3.49
CA GLY A 370 44.25 -8.30 -2.37
C GLY A 370 44.12 -7.06 -1.50
N ARG A 371 43.51 -7.21 -0.31
CA ARG A 371 44.08 -6.96 1.04
C ARG A 371 42.96 -6.92 2.11
N ALA A 372 43.22 -7.63 3.22
CA ALA A 372 42.41 -7.78 4.45
C ALA A 372 42.69 -6.62 5.45
N TYR A 373 42.09 -6.41 6.64
CA TYR A 373 41.52 -7.23 7.74
C TYR A 373 40.48 -6.38 8.55
N ILE A 374 39.66 -6.90 9.48
CA ILE A 374 39.95 -7.04 10.94
C ILE A 374 39.10 -8.17 11.56
N HIS A 375 39.77 -8.97 12.40
CA HIS A 375 39.25 -9.98 13.32
C HIS A 375 38.66 -9.37 14.59
N ILE A 376 37.56 -9.93 15.13
CA ILE A 376 37.44 -10.27 16.56
C ILE A 376 36.64 -11.58 16.69
N ALA A 377 37.25 -12.57 17.35
CA ALA A 377 36.63 -13.75 17.96
C ALA A 377 37.05 -13.75 19.45
N PRO A 378 36.33 -14.38 20.40
CA PRO A 378 36.40 -15.85 20.50
C PRO A 378 35.14 -16.60 20.99
N LEU A 379 34.97 -17.82 20.43
CA LEU A 379 34.45 -19.08 21.02
C LEU A 379 32.98 -19.13 21.51
N GLY A 380 32.16 -20.16 21.22
CA GLY A 380 32.47 -21.47 20.68
C GLY A 380 31.22 -22.34 20.40
N LYS A 381 31.51 -23.60 20.03
CA LYS A 381 30.63 -24.70 19.59
C LYS A 381 30.01 -24.54 18.20
N ARG A 382 30.67 -25.22 17.24
CA ARG A 382 30.13 -25.61 15.94
C ARG A 382 28.85 -26.44 16.14
N SER A 383 27.70 -25.90 15.79
CA SER A 383 26.54 -26.71 15.37
C SER A 383 26.56 -26.76 13.83
N LYS A 384 26.90 -27.93 13.28
CA LYS A 384 26.58 -28.24 11.89
C LYS A 384 25.07 -28.44 11.82
N CYS A 385 24.31 -27.47 11.32
CA CYS A 385 22.95 -27.73 10.89
C CYS A 385 23.01 -28.48 9.56
N HIS A 386 22.82 -29.80 9.61
CA HIS A 386 22.51 -30.59 8.42
C HIS A 386 21.08 -30.31 8.00
N TRP A 387 20.90 -29.55 6.92
CA TRP A 387 19.67 -29.60 6.13
C TRP A 387 19.89 -30.60 5.00
N SER A 388 19.48 -31.84 5.24
CA SER A 388 19.15 -32.77 4.17
C SER A 388 17.81 -32.32 3.57
N CYS A 389 17.78 -32.05 2.27
CA CYS A 389 16.53 -31.94 1.51
C CYS A 389 16.24 -33.32 0.90
N PRO A 390 15.33 -34.13 1.45
CA PRO A 390 14.62 -35.10 0.64
C PRO A 390 13.70 -34.33 -0.32
N GLY A 391 13.71 -34.73 -1.59
CA GLY A 391 13.04 -34.01 -2.67
C GLY A 391 11.62 -33.56 -2.33
N SER A 392 11.42 -32.26 -2.23
CA SER A 392 10.12 -31.64 -2.26
C SER A 392 9.99 -30.88 -3.57
N SER A 393 9.14 -31.41 -4.44
CA SER A 393 8.50 -30.64 -5.50
C SER A 393 7.97 -29.34 -4.90
N LEU A 394 8.33 -28.20 -5.46
CA LEU A 394 7.54 -26.98 -5.35
C LEU A 394 6.17 -27.28 -5.98
N ARG A 395 5.26 -27.84 -5.18
CA ARG A 395 3.85 -27.84 -5.51
C ARG A 395 3.41 -26.39 -5.38
N SER A 396 3.04 -25.83 -6.52
CA SER A 396 2.14 -24.69 -6.63
C SER A 396 0.95 -24.93 -5.70
N PHE A 397 0.86 -24.14 -4.62
CA PHE A 397 -0.37 -24.01 -3.86
C PHE A 397 -1.23 -22.93 -4.54
N ILE A 398 -2.13 -23.41 -5.40
CA ILE A 398 -3.52 -22.96 -5.52
C ILE A 398 -4.31 -24.30 -5.54
N PRO A 399 -5.36 -24.52 -4.73
CA PRO A 399 -6.22 -23.54 -4.06
C PRO A 399 -5.76 -23.13 -2.66
#